data_AF-A0A835F4N2-F1
#
_entry.id   AF-A0A835F4N2-F1
#
_cell.length_a   1.000
_cell.length_b   1.000
_cell.length_c   1.000
_cell.angle_alpha   90.00
_cell.angle_beta   90.00
_cell.angle_gamma   90.00
#
_symmetry.space_group_name_H-M   'P 1'
#
loop_
_entity.id
_entity.type
_entity.pdbx_description
1 polymer ?
#
loop_
_entity_poly.entity_id
_entity_poly.type
_entity_poly.pdbx_seq_one_letter_code
_entity_poly.pdbx_strand_id
1 'polypeptide(L)'
;MFLQRPIKEDVQGDQLLLVDWVLYHWHNGSLLETVDTRLQGNYNTVEAYLVLKLGLLCSHPSASARPTMQKVLDYLDGDALVLELASTQLNFNMLALLRNKGLDPYIVSCPPSSVMSFGTISDLSEGR
;
A
#
# COMPACT_ATOMS: atom_id res chain seq x y z
N MET A 1 -20.58 1.66 13.41
CA MET A 1 -19.36 2.50 13.47
C MET A 1 -18.19 1.61 13.89
N PHE A 2 -17.78 0.68 13.02
CA PHE A 2 -17.11 -0.57 13.43
C PHE A 2 -15.80 -0.91 12.70
N LEU A 3 -15.20 0.06 12.00
CA LEU A 3 -13.90 -0.11 11.36
C LEU A 3 -13.05 1.11 11.70
N GLN A 4 -11.77 0.91 12.00
CA GLN A 4 -10.83 2.03 12.07
C GLN A 4 -10.91 2.79 10.74
N ARG A 5 -11.04 4.12 10.84
CA ARG A 5 -11.04 4.96 9.64
C ARG A 5 -9.67 4.86 8.96
N PRO A 6 -9.62 4.80 7.62
CA PRO A 6 -8.36 4.78 6.88
C PRO A 6 -7.47 6.00 7.16
N ILE A 7 -8.09 7.14 7.49
CA ILE A 7 -7.43 8.39 7.86
C ILE A 7 -7.99 8.83 9.21
N LYS A 8 -7.10 9.21 10.13
CA LYS A 8 -7.41 9.85 11.40
C LYS A 8 -6.63 11.14 11.51
N GLU A 9 -7.13 12.11 12.26
CA GLU A 9 -6.38 13.32 12.63
C GLU A 9 -5.81 13.12 14.03
N ASP A 10 -4.57 13.51 14.24
CA ASP A 10 -3.97 13.54 15.57
C ASP A 10 -4.33 14.83 16.34
N VAL A 11 -3.77 15.00 17.53
CA VAL A 11 -4.05 16.17 18.40
C VAL A 11 -3.53 17.48 17.78
N GLN A 12 -2.60 17.41 16.84
CA GLN A 12 -1.96 18.54 16.16
C GLN A 12 -2.61 18.84 14.81
N GLY A 13 -3.56 18.01 14.36
CA GLY A 13 -4.24 18.12 13.08
C GLY A 13 -3.56 17.38 11.93
N ASP A 14 -2.51 16.59 12.23
CA ASP A 14 -1.81 15.80 11.22
C ASP A 14 -2.60 14.54 10.87
N GLN A 15 -2.61 14.20 9.58
CA GLN A 15 -3.29 13.00 9.09
C GLN A 15 -2.45 11.75 9.32
N LEU A 16 -2.98 10.84 10.12
CA LEU A 16 -2.45 9.50 10.35
C LEU A 16 -3.16 8.50 9.44
N LEU A 17 -2.39 7.89 8.54
CA LEU A 17 -2.87 6.82 7.67
C LEU A 17 -2.83 5.48 8.39
N LEU A 18 -3.93 4.73 8.30
CA LEU A 18 -4.03 3.40 8.90
C LEU A 18 -2.96 2.44 8.36
N VAL A 19 -2.69 2.49 7.06
CA VAL A 19 -1.68 1.64 6.40
C VAL A 19 -0.29 1.89 6.98
N ASP A 20 0.08 3.14 7.26
CA ASP A 20 1.38 3.49 7.83
C ASP A 20 1.55 2.95 9.25
N TRP A 21 0.49 3.04 10.05
CA TRP A 21 0.48 2.49 11.40
C TRP A 21 0.59 0.95 11.39
N VAL A 22 -0.17 0.27 10.53
CA VAL A 22 -0.09 -1.20 10.41
C VAL A 22 1.29 -1.64 9.90
N LEU A 23 1.87 -0.90 8.96
CA LEU A 23 3.22 -1.16 8.44
C LEU A 23 4.30 -1.02 9.51
N TYR A 24 4.20 0.00 10.39
CA TYR A 24 5.08 0.15 11.54
C TYR A 24 5.05 -1.08 12.46
N HIS A 25 3.86 -1.56 12.83
CA HIS A 25 3.70 -2.75 13.67
C HIS A 25 4.18 -4.03 12.97
N TRP A 26 4.03 -4.14 11.65
CA TRP A 26 4.64 -5.23 10.89
C TRP A 26 6.16 -5.23 11.05
N HIS A 27 6.83 -4.11 10.80
CA HIS A 27 8.30 -4.03 10.85
C HIS A 27 8.86 -4.32 12.24
N ASN A 28 8.10 -3.98 13.29
CA ASN A 28 8.50 -4.20 14.68
C ASN A 28 8.12 -5.59 15.22
N GLY A 29 7.51 -6.45 14.38
CA GLY A 29 7.07 -7.78 14.80
C GLY A 29 5.83 -7.78 15.70
N SER A 30 5.16 -6.64 15.87
CA SER A 30 4.01 -6.46 16.75
C SER A 30 2.68 -6.33 15.99
N LEU A 31 2.59 -6.94 14.81
CA LEU A 31 1.43 -6.83 13.90
C LEU A 31 0.08 -7.15 14.55
N LEU A 32 0.02 -8.09 15.49
CA LEU A 32 -1.23 -8.41 16.18
C LEU A 32 -1.76 -7.30 17.10
N GLU A 33 -0.93 -6.32 17.46
CA GLU A 33 -1.37 -5.12 18.20
C GLU A 33 -2.30 -4.24 17.35
N THR A 34 -2.36 -4.48 16.03
CA THR A 34 -3.25 -3.75 15.12
C THR A 34 -4.64 -4.35 14.99
N VAL A 35 -4.89 -5.50 15.61
CA VAL A 35 -6.21 -6.15 15.61
C VAL A 35 -7.20 -5.29 16.39
N ASP A 36 -8.45 -5.21 15.92
CA ASP A 36 -9.51 -4.45 16.60
C ASP A 36 -9.67 -4.95 18.04
N THR A 37 -9.45 -4.06 19.00
CA THR A 37 -9.53 -4.34 20.44
C THR A 37 -10.92 -4.82 20.86
N ARG A 38 -11.95 -4.51 20.07
CA ARG A 38 -13.33 -4.96 20.29
C ARG A 38 -13.51 -6.47 20.09
N LEU A 39 -12.58 -7.13 19.41
CA LEU A 39 -12.56 -8.60 19.31
C LEU A 39 -12.15 -9.24 20.64
N GLN A 40 -11.56 -8.50 21.59
CA GLN A 40 -11.22 -8.98 22.93
C GLN A 40 -10.41 -10.29 22.95
N GLY A 41 -9.52 -10.48 21.96
CA GLY A 41 -8.74 -11.71 21.82
C GLY A 41 -9.50 -12.91 21.25
N ASN A 42 -10.79 -12.76 20.91
CA ASN A 42 -11.60 -13.79 20.29
C ASN A 42 -11.39 -13.82 18.76
N TYR A 43 -10.19 -14.24 18.36
CA TYR A 43 -9.82 -14.44 16.96
C TYR A 43 -8.72 -15.49 16.83
N ASN A 44 -8.64 -16.15 15.67
CA ASN A 44 -7.52 -17.03 15.35
C ASN A 44 -6.30 -16.18 14.97
N THR A 45 -5.19 -16.35 15.69
CA THR A 45 -3.97 -15.54 15.48
C THR A 45 -3.34 -15.76 14.10
N VAL A 46 -3.43 -16.97 13.56
CA VAL A 46 -2.90 -17.31 12.22
C VAL A 46 -3.71 -16.62 11.13
N GLU A 47 -5.03 -16.68 11.22
CA GLU A 47 -5.94 -15.99 10.30
C GLU A 47 -5.78 -14.47 10.41
N ALA A 48 -5.67 -13.93 11.63
CA ALA A 48 -5.43 -12.51 11.84
C ALA A 48 -4.12 -12.05 11.20
N TYR A 49 -3.03 -12.82 11.37
CA TYR A 49 -1.78 -12.55 10.67
C TYR A 49 -1.95 -12.57 9.16
N LEU A 50 -2.65 -13.57 8.63
CA LEU A 50 -2.88 -13.70 7.19
C LEU A 50 -3.63 -12.50 6.63
N VAL A 51 -4.78 -12.13 7.21
CA VAL A 51 -5.63 -11.05 6.69
C VAL A 51 -4.97 -9.68 6.85
N LEU A 52 -4.24 -9.44 7.95
CA LEU A 52 -3.48 -8.20 8.11
C LEU A 52 -2.39 -8.10 7.05
N LYS A 53 -1.70 -9.20 6.78
CA LYS A 53 -0.64 -9.19 5.78
C LYS A 53 -1.18 -9.04 4.35
N LEU A 54 -2.28 -9.71 4.04
CA LEU A 54 -3.00 -9.60 2.78
C LEU A 54 -3.55 -8.18 2.58
N GLY A 55 -4.08 -7.55 3.63
CA GLY A 55 -4.55 -6.17 3.60
C GLY A 55 -3.45 -5.17 3.23
N LEU A 56 -2.24 -5.34 3.77
CA LEU A 56 -1.10 -4.54 3.33
C LEU A 56 -0.79 -4.78 1.86
N LEU A 57 -0.74 -6.04 1.40
CA LEU A 57 -0.46 -6.37 0.00
C LEU A 57 -1.48 -5.76 -0.98
N CYS A 58 -2.77 -5.81 -0.65
CA CYS A 58 -3.82 -5.15 -1.43
C CYS A 58 -3.68 -3.62 -1.45
N SER A 59 -3.09 -3.05 -0.40
CA SER A 59 -2.84 -1.60 -0.24
C SER A 59 -1.50 -1.15 -0.80
N HIS A 60 -0.75 -2.02 -1.48
CA HIS A 60 0.58 -1.70 -2.01
C HIS A 60 0.52 -0.47 -2.96
N PRO A 61 1.46 0.49 -2.88
CA PRO A 61 1.42 1.70 -3.70
C PRO A 61 1.48 1.39 -5.19
N SER A 62 2.40 0.50 -5.61
CA SER A 62 2.42 -0.02 -6.98
C SER A 62 1.25 -0.98 -7.23
N ALA A 63 0.44 -0.67 -8.25
CA ALA A 63 -0.70 -1.49 -8.66
C ALA A 63 -0.28 -2.88 -9.17
N SER A 64 0.89 -3.00 -9.81
CA SER A 64 1.38 -4.28 -10.36
C SER A 64 1.81 -5.28 -9.27
N ALA A 65 2.05 -4.80 -8.05
CA ALA A 65 2.38 -5.65 -6.91
C ALA A 65 1.15 -6.04 -6.07
N ARG A 66 -0.03 -5.47 -6.36
CA ARG A 66 -1.28 -5.86 -5.71
C ARG A 66 -1.72 -7.24 -6.25
N PRO A 67 -2.32 -8.10 -5.42
CA PRO A 67 -2.78 -9.40 -5.87
C PRO A 67 -4.06 -9.24 -6.70
N THR A 68 -4.32 -10.19 -7.61
CA THR A 68 -5.61 -10.25 -8.29
C THR A 68 -6.71 -10.68 -7.30
N MET A 69 -7.96 -10.32 -7.58
CA MET A 69 -9.08 -10.75 -6.72
C MET A 69 -9.18 -12.26 -6.59
N GLN A 70 -8.85 -13.03 -7.63
CA GLN A 70 -8.78 -14.48 -7.56
C GLN A 70 -7.76 -14.93 -6.50
N LYS A 71 -6.53 -14.41 -6.54
CA LYS A 71 -5.52 -14.72 -5.52
C LYS A 71 -5.94 -14.31 -4.11
N VAL A 72 -6.63 -13.17 -3.97
CA VAL A 72 -7.17 -12.73 -2.67
C VAL A 72 -8.11 -13.78 -2.09
N LEU A 73 -9.00 -14.35 -2.92
CA LEU A 73 -9.91 -15.42 -2.50
C LEU A 73 -9.13 -16.69 -2.15
N ASP A 74 -8.16 -17.09 -2.99
CA ASP A 74 -7.35 -18.29 -2.73
C ASP A 74 -6.60 -18.21 -1.37
N TYR A 75 -6.14 -17.03 -0.97
CA TYR A 75 -5.55 -16.83 0.36
C TYR A 75 -6.61 -16.94 1.47
N LEU A 76 -7.80 -16.36 1.29
CA LEU A 76 -8.86 -16.36 2.30
C LEU A 76 -9.52 -17.73 2.48
N ASP A 77 -9.58 -18.53 1.41
CA ASP A 77 -10.10 -19.90 1.44
C ASP A 77 -9.10 -20.90 2.05
N GLY A 78 -7.84 -20.48 2.26
CA GLY A 78 -6.78 -21.30 2.85
C GLY A 78 -6.08 -22.22 1.85
N ASP A 79 -6.37 -22.07 0.56
CA ASP A 79 -5.86 -22.92 -0.53
C ASP A 79 -4.46 -22.49 -1.03
N ALA A 80 -4.08 -21.21 -0.83
CA ALA A 80 -2.79 -20.69 -1.27
C ALA A 80 -1.69 -20.77 -0.19
N LEU A 81 -0.57 -21.43 -0.53
CA LEU A 81 0.59 -21.59 0.35
C LEU A 81 1.19 -20.23 0.76
N VAL A 82 1.30 -20.04 2.08
CA VAL A 82 1.90 -18.91 2.82
C VAL A 82 3.30 -18.44 2.32
N LEU A 83 3.98 -19.24 1.50
CA LEU A 83 5.28 -18.93 0.89
C LEU A 83 5.29 -17.68 0.01
N GLU A 84 4.18 -17.34 -0.66
CA GLU A 84 4.12 -16.12 -1.52
C GLU A 84 4.05 -14.83 -0.68
N LEU A 85 3.54 -14.92 0.55
CA LEU A 85 3.45 -13.83 1.53
C LEU A 85 4.77 -13.54 2.26
N ALA A 86 5.79 -14.39 2.10
CA ALA A 86 7.14 -14.08 2.55
C ALA A 86 7.84 -13.09 1.60
N SER A 87 7.53 -13.16 0.29
CA SER A 87 8.08 -12.25 -0.72
C SER A 87 7.58 -10.81 -0.51
N THR A 88 6.36 -10.65 0.01
CA THR A 88 5.76 -9.35 0.31
C THR A 88 6.38 -8.66 1.54
N GLN A 89 6.96 -9.42 2.47
CA GLN A 89 7.80 -8.84 3.54
C GLN A 89 8.96 -8.02 2.97
N LEU A 90 9.61 -8.53 1.91
CA LEU A 90 10.77 -7.88 1.30
C LEU A 90 10.38 -6.60 0.53
N ASN A 91 9.24 -6.61 -0.17
CA ASN A 91 8.76 -5.44 -0.94
C ASN A 91 8.32 -4.28 -0.05
N PHE A 92 7.61 -4.56 1.05
CA PHE A 92 7.21 -3.52 2.00
C PHE A 92 8.39 -2.97 2.81
N ASN A 93 9.35 -3.81 3.21
CA ASN A 93 10.60 -3.37 3.83
C ASN A 93 11.38 -2.41 2.93
N MET A 94 11.45 -2.70 1.62
CA MET A 94 12.10 -1.84 0.63
C MET A 94 11.36 -0.51 0.46
N LEU A 95 10.03 -0.51 0.43
CA LEU A 95 9.22 0.72 0.38
C LEU A 95 9.39 1.59 1.63
N ALA A 96 9.39 1.00 2.82
CA ALA A 96 9.65 1.72 4.07
C ALA A 96 11.07 2.31 4.08
N LEU A 97 12.07 1.58 3.59
CA LEU A 97 13.45 2.07 3.44
C LEU A 97 13.54 3.25 2.47
N LEU A 98 12.80 3.22 1.35
CA LEU A 98 12.75 4.32 0.38
C LEU A 98 12.08 5.56 0.99
N ARG A 99 10.99 5.39 1.74
CA ARG A 99 10.32 6.49 2.44
C ARG A 99 11.23 7.15 3.48
N ASN A 100 12.00 6.36 4.23
CA ASN A 100 12.97 6.86 5.21
C ASN A 100 14.13 7.63 4.55
N LYS A 101 14.40 7.42 3.27
CA LYS A 101 15.40 8.18 2.47
C LYS A 101 14.83 9.46 1.86
N GLY A 102 13.59 9.84 2.17
CA GLY A 102 12.93 11.01 1.59
C GLY A 102 12.51 10.81 0.13
N LEU A 103 12.47 9.57 -0.35
CA LEU A 103 11.94 9.24 -1.66
C LEU A 103 10.48 8.90 -1.50
N ASP A 104 9.68 9.81 -2.01
CA ASP A 104 8.25 9.74 -2.11
C ASP A 104 7.83 8.60 -3.07
N PRO A 105 7.24 7.50 -2.57
CA PRO A 105 6.83 6.38 -3.42
C PRO A 105 5.64 6.73 -4.33
N TYR A 106 4.89 7.80 -4.05
CA TYR A 106 3.75 8.24 -4.86
C TYR A 106 4.17 9.14 -6.03
N ILE A 107 5.42 9.60 -6.07
CA ILE A 107 6.03 10.27 -7.24
C ILE A 107 6.62 9.27 -8.26
N VAL A 108 7.11 8.11 -7.81
CA VAL A 108 7.81 7.11 -8.64
C VAL A 108 6.84 6.11 -9.30
N SER A 109 5.75 6.59 -9.92
CA SER A 109 4.84 5.68 -10.66
C SER A 109 4.26 6.24 -11.96
N CYS A 110 4.75 7.38 -12.45
CA CYS A 110 4.54 7.75 -13.85
C CYS A 110 5.88 7.62 -14.58
N PRO A 111 6.03 6.77 -15.61
CA PRO A 111 6.98 7.11 -16.66
C PRO A 111 6.55 8.49 -17.17
N PRO A 112 7.47 9.47 -17.35
CA PRO A 112 7.11 10.69 -18.03
C PRO A 112 6.65 10.28 -19.43
N SER A 113 5.33 10.23 -19.63
CA SER A 113 4.75 10.22 -20.97
C SER A 113 5.27 11.49 -21.62
N SER A 114 6.29 11.31 -22.46
CA SER A 114 6.84 12.23 -23.43
C SER A 114 6.43 13.69 -23.20
N VAL A 115 7.29 14.47 -22.53
CA VAL A 115 7.37 15.90 -22.89
C VAL A 115 7.94 15.95 -24.31
N MET A 116 7.09 15.74 -25.31
CA MET A 116 7.46 16.01 -26.69
C MET A 116 7.41 17.52 -26.87
N SER A 117 8.54 18.16 -26.57
CA SER A 117 8.86 19.47 -27.09
C SER A 117 8.79 19.41 -28.62
N PHE A 118 7.88 20.18 -29.20
CA PHE A 118 8.10 20.75 -30.53
C PHE A 118 7.86 22.26 -30.45
N GLY A 119 8.89 22.98 -30.03
CA GLY A 119 9.09 24.33 -30.55
C GLY A 119 9.66 24.19 -31.96
N THR A 120 8.90 24.52 -33.01
CA THR A 120 9.46 25.09 -34.24
C THR A 120 8.38 25.93 -34.92
N ILE A 121 8.70 27.21 -35.05
CA ILE A 121 8.07 28.27 -35.85
C ILE A 121 7.83 27.85 -37.30
N SER A 122 6.72 28.31 -37.89
CA SER A 122 6.63 28.61 -39.33
C SER A 122 5.49 29.61 -39.56
N ASP A 123 5.88 30.87 -39.73
CA ASP A 123 5.11 31.86 -40.49
C ASP A 123 4.78 31.31 -41.88
N LEU A 124 3.57 31.54 -42.39
CA LEU A 124 3.31 31.95 -43.77
C LEU A 124 1.87 32.49 -43.92
N SER A 125 1.85 33.75 -44.38
CA SER A 125 0.81 34.51 -45.06
C SER A 125 -0.17 33.68 -45.92
N GLU A 126 -1.46 34.06 -45.93
CA GLU A 126 -2.12 34.76 -47.06
C GLU A 126 -3.66 34.64 -46.92
N GLY A 127 -4.32 35.75 -46.59
CA GLY A 127 -5.76 35.91 -46.70
C GLY A 127 -6.08 36.74 -47.94
N ARG A 128 -6.92 36.21 -48.81
CA ARG A 128 -7.54 36.93 -49.93
C ARG A 128 -8.99 37.23 -49.62
#